data_AF-A0A7S2CY26-F1
#
_entry.id   AF-A0A7S2CY26-F1
#
_cell.length_a   1.000
_cell.length_b   1.000
_cell.length_c   1.000
_cell.angle_alpha   90.00
_cell.angle_beta   90.00
_cell.angle_gamma   90.00
#
_symmetry.space_group_name_H-M   'P 1'
#
loop_
_entity.id
_entity.type
_entity.pdbx_description
1 polymer ?
#
loop_
_entity_poly.entity_id
_entity_poly.type
_entity_poly.pdbx_seq_one_letter_code
_entity_poly.pdbx_strand_id
1 'polypeptide(L)'
;GREYGPTFGPGDTVGCGLDVSQHTIYFTKNGVAIGSAFQGVPCSDEHTPLLPTAGLHAPGERVRLNFGGSPFAFDLEAYRAARDEQLESKLDAIKVPRHALHQ
;
A
#
# COMPACT_ATOMS: atom_id res chain seq x y z
N GLY A 1 -20.77 1.78 3.07
CA GLY A 1 -19.30 1.72 3.24
C GLY A 1 -18.92 2.28 4.60
N ARG A 2 -17.67 2.11 5.01
CA ARG A 2 -17.07 2.81 6.16
C ARG A 2 -16.31 4.04 5.66
N GLU A 3 -16.27 5.10 6.44
CA GLU A 3 -15.43 6.26 6.12
C GLU A 3 -13.95 5.87 6.18
N TYR A 4 -13.16 6.31 5.20
CA TYR A 4 -11.76 5.92 5.06
C TYR A 4 -10.87 7.08 4.61
N GLY A 5 -11.32 7.90 3.67
CA GLY A 5 -10.51 8.97 3.12
C GLY A 5 -11.33 10.04 2.40
N PRO A 6 -10.66 11.06 1.84
CA PRO A 6 -11.32 12.16 1.15
C PRO A 6 -12.07 11.69 -0.09
N THR A 7 -12.98 12.54 -0.57
CA THR A 7 -13.63 12.33 -1.87
C THR A 7 -12.65 12.53 -3.02
N PHE A 8 -12.89 11.84 -4.13
CA PHE A 8 -12.12 11.96 -5.38
C PHE A 8 -12.98 12.57 -6.47
N GLY A 9 -12.35 13.27 -7.42
CA GLY A 9 -13.05 13.86 -8.56
C GLY A 9 -12.20 13.97 -9.82
N PRO A 10 -12.76 14.60 -10.87
CA PRO A 10 -12.03 14.84 -12.12
C PRO A 10 -10.70 15.53 -11.88
N GLY A 11 -9.63 14.99 -12.47
CA GLY A 11 -8.27 15.51 -12.35
C GLY A 11 -7.44 14.91 -11.21
N ASP A 12 -8.07 14.25 -10.23
CA ASP A 12 -7.33 13.55 -9.18
C ASP A 12 -6.62 12.31 -9.76
N THR A 13 -5.40 12.05 -9.27
CA THR A 13 -4.69 10.79 -9.46
C THR A 13 -4.86 9.94 -8.20
N VAL A 14 -5.46 8.76 -8.37
CA VAL A 14 -5.65 7.80 -7.28
C VAL A 14 -4.66 6.65 -7.45
N GLY A 15 -3.82 6.42 -6.44
CA GLY A 15 -2.98 5.23 -6.37
C GLY A 15 -3.65 4.14 -5.52
N CYS A 16 -3.45 2.88 -5.90
CA CYS A 16 -3.81 1.71 -5.12
C CYS A 16 -2.54 0.87 -4.92
N GLY A 17 -2.12 0.69 -3.67
CA GLY A 17 -0.91 -0.03 -3.31
C GLY A 17 -1.21 -1.30 -2.53
N LEU A 18 -0.53 -2.39 -2.89
CA LEU A 18 -0.50 -3.63 -2.13
C LEU A 18 0.86 -3.72 -1.43
N ASP A 19 0.87 -3.58 -0.11
CA ASP A 19 2.08 -3.80 0.69
C ASP A 19 2.06 -5.26 1.18
N VAL A 20 2.77 -6.12 0.44
CA VAL A 20 2.86 -7.55 0.74
C VAL A 20 3.55 -7.80 2.07
N SER A 21 4.53 -6.97 2.44
CA SER A 21 5.26 -7.12 3.71
C SER A 21 4.39 -6.87 4.93
N GLN A 22 3.42 -5.95 4.79
CA GLN A 22 2.48 -5.60 5.86
C GLN A 22 1.14 -6.33 5.75
N HIS A 23 0.90 -7.09 4.67
CA HIS A 23 -0.41 -7.64 4.36
C HIS A 23 -1.51 -6.57 4.32
N THR A 24 -1.25 -5.44 3.67
CA THR A 24 -2.21 -4.32 3.62
C THR A 24 -2.46 -3.84 2.19
N ILE A 25 -3.65 -3.28 1.99
CA ILE A 25 -3.96 -2.44 0.83
C ILE A 25 -4.13 -1.02 1.33
N TYR A 26 -3.50 -0.07 0.63
CA TYR A 26 -3.59 1.36 0.90
C TYR A 26 -3.90 2.13 -0.37
N PHE A 27 -4.43 3.34 -0.21
CA PHE A 27 -4.68 4.25 -1.33
C PHE A 27 -3.88 5.54 -1.17
N THR A 28 -3.71 6.23 -2.29
CA THR A 28 -3.08 7.55 -2.34
C THR A 28 -3.95 8.50 -3.13
N LYS A 29 -3.91 9.78 -2.76
CA LYS A 29 -4.52 10.88 -3.50
C LYS A 29 -3.42 11.84 -3.92
N ASN A 30 -3.25 12.04 -5.23
CA ASN A 30 -2.28 12.98 -5.80
C ASN A 30 -0.86 12.80 -5.22
N GLY A 31 -0.44 11.54 -5.08
CA GLY A 31 0.89 11.20 -4.56
C GLY A 31 1.02 11.20 -3.03
N VAL A 32 -0.06 11.41 -2.28
CA VAL A 32 -0.04 11.38 -0.80
C VAL A 32 -0.84 10.18 -0.29
N ALA A 33 -0.26 9.38 0.60
CA ALA A 33 -0.93 8.24 1.22
C ALA A 33 -2.06 8.71 2.17
N ILE A 34 -3.23 8.06 2.07
CA ILE A 34 -4.41 8.36 2.91
C ILE A 34 -4.69 7.28 3.97
N GLY A 35 -3.70 6.42 4.24
CA GLY A 35 -3.75 5.35 5.24
C GLY A 35 -4.03 3.96 4.65
N SER A 36 -4.04 2.91 5.48
CA SER A 36 -4.38 1.55 5.04
C SER A 36 -5.89 1.33 5.03
N ALA A 37 -6.44 0.89 3.90
CA ALA A 37 -7.86 0.56 3.77
C ALA A 37 -8.17 -0.85 4.28
N PHE A 38 -7.24 -1.78 4.08
CA PHE A 38 -7.40 -3.19 4.45
C PHE A 38 -6.15 -3.71 5.16
N GLN A 39 -6.36 -4.64 6.09
CA GLN A 39 -5.34 -5.29 6.91
C GLN A 39 -5.52 -6.80 6.83
N GLY A 40 -4.45 -7.58 7.03
CA GLY A 40 -4.52 -9.05 6.98
C GLY A 40 -4.87 -9.58 5.58
N VAL A 41 -4.47 -8.86 4.55
CA VAL A 41 -4.72 -9.22 3.15
C VAL A 41 -3.92 -10.49 2.82
N PRO A 42 -4.55 -11.54 2.25
CA PRO A 42 -3.86 -12.78 1.88
C PRO A 42 -3.05 -12.59 0.59
N CYS A 43 -1.97 -11.81 0.68
CA CYS A 43 -1.15 -11.41 -0.47
C CYS A 43 -0.34 -12.53 -1.10
N SER A 44 -0.13 -13.64 -0.38
CA SER A 44 0.78 -14.73 -0.74
C SER A 44 0.05 -15.99 -1.21
N ASP A 45 -1.28 -15.96 -1.30
CA ASP A 45 -2.08 -17.10 -1.75
C ASP A 45 -2.13 -17.14 -3.28
N GLU A 46 -1.29 -18.01 -3.88
CA GLU A 46 -1.25 -18.20 -5.33
C GLU A 46 -2.54 -18.81 -5.90
N HIS A 47 -3.37 -19.44 -5.06
CA HIS A 47 -4.66 -19.97 -5.49
C HIS A 47 -5.74 -18.89 -5.59
N THR A 48 -5.53 -17.74 -4.93
CA THR A 48 -6.48 -16.63 -4.88
C THR A 48 -5.79 -15.29 -5.19
N PRO A 49 -5.27 -15.10 -6.41
CA PRO A 49 -4.52 -13.90 -6.74
C PRO A 49 -5.39 -12.64 -6.73
N LEU A 50 -4.85 -11.54 -6.20
CA LEU A 50 -5.47 -10.23 -6.31
C LEU A 50 -5.21 -9.63 -7.70
N LEU A 51 -6.28 -9.25 -8.39
CA LEU A 51 -6.20 -8.62 -9.70
C LEU A 51 -6.54 -7.12 -9.60
N PRO A 52 -5.76 -6.24 -10.27
CA PRO A 52 -6.11 -4.83 -10.34
C PRO A 52 -7.50 -4.66 -10.95
N THR A 53 -8.39 -3.97 -10.23
CA THR A 53 -9.80 -3.81 -10.63
C THR A 53 -10.20 -2.36 -10.49
N ALA A 54 -10.89 -1.83 -11.49
CA ALA A 54 -11.52 -0.52 -11.46
C ALA A 54 -13.00 -0.65 -11.85
N GLY A 55 -13.88 -0.06 -11.06
CA GLY A 55 -15.32 0.01 -11.33
C GLY A 55 -15.72 1.44 -11.70
N LEU A 56 -16.52 1.57 -12.76
CA LEU A 56 -17.16 2.82 -13.16
C LEU A 56 -18.67 2.66 -13.00
N HIS A 57 -19.35 3.72 -12.59
CA HIS A 57 -20.79 3.67 -12.31
C HIS A 57 -21.61 4.53 -13.26
N ALA A 58 -21.18 5.78 -13.51
CA ALA A 58 -21.99 6.72 -14.26
C ALA A 58 -21.64 6.76 -15.76
N PRO A 59 -22.63 6.97 -16.65
CA PRO A 59 -22.37 7.19 -18.07
C PRO A 59 -21.42 8.37 -18.29
N GLY A 60 -20.41 8.15 -19.14
CA GLY A 60 -19.42 9.17 -19.48
C GLY A 60 -18.23 9.28 -18.53
N GLU A 61 -18.20 8.53 -17.42
CA GLU A 61 -17.01 8.39 -16.59
C GLU A 61 -15.86 7.77 -17.40
N ARG A 62 -14.66 8.33 -17.20
CA ARG A 62 -13.45 7.87 -17.87
C ARG A 62 -12.30 7.90 -16.89
N VAL A 63 -11.51 6.83 -16.90
CA VAL A 63 -10.26 6.73 -16.14
C VAL A 63 -9.15 6.31 -17.08
N ARG A 64 -7.93 6.73 -16.76
CA ARG A 64 -6.71 6.22 -17.39
C ARG A 64 -5.94 5.45 -16.33
N LEU A 65 -5.60 4.21 -16.65
CA LEU A 65 -4.84 3.34 -15.74
C LEU A 65 -3.36 3.43 -16.10
N ASN A 66 -2.52 3.59 -15.09
CA ASN A 66 -1.07 3.50 -15.22
C ASN A 66 -0.59 2.28 -14.41
N PHE A 67 -0.17 1.23 -15.11
CA PHE A 67 0.41 0.01 -14.51
C PHE A 67 1.95 0.03 -14.51
N GLY A 68 2.56 1.22 -14.58
CA GLY A 68 4.01 1.40 -14.69
C GLY A 68 4.49 1.83 -16.09
N GLY A 69 3.56 2.18 -17.00
CA GLY A 69 3.91 2.73 -18.31
C GLY A 69 4.40 4.18 -18.26
N SER A 70 4.17 4.88 -17.14
CA SER A 70 4.73 6.19 -16.82
C SER A 70 5.06 6.26 -15.33
N PRO A 71 5.86 7.25 -14.88
CA PRO A 71 6.13 7.43 -13.46
C PRO A 71 4.83 7.56 -12.64
N PHE A 72 4.81 6.94 -11.46
CA PHE A 72 3.69 7.08 -10.53
C PHE A 72 3.70 8.46 -9.89
N ALA A 73 2.51 8.99 -9.56
CA ALA A 73 2.41 10.22 -8.76
C ALA A 73 2.85 10.01 -7.30
N PHE A 74 2.75 8.78 -6.80
CA PHE A 74 3.24 8.39 -5.48
C PHE A 74 4.70 7.98 -5.56
N ASP A 75 5.52 8.50 -4.64
CA ASP A 75 6.94 8.16 -4.53
C ASP A 75 7.10 6.79 -3.85
N LEU A 76 7.10 5.74 -4.68
CA LEU A 76 7.28 4.36 -4.22
C LEU A 76 8.68 4.12 -3.65
N GLU A 77 9.70 4.84 -4.11
CA GLU A 77 11.08 4.67 -3.64
C GLU A 77 11.23 5.25 -2.24
N ALA A 78 10.77 6.48 -2.01
CA ALA A 78 10.75 7.07 -0.69
C ALA A 78 9.90 6.26 0.30
N TYR A 79 8.74 5.73 -0.15
CA TYR A 79 7.92 4.86 0.70
C TYR A 79 8.68 3.61 1.13
N ARG A 80 9.37 2.93 0.21
CA ARG A 80 10.16 1.71 0.52
C ARG A 80 11.32 2.03 1.46
N ALA A 81 12.09 3.08 1.18
CA ALA A 81 13.21 3.50 2.03
C ALA A 81 12.76 3.79 3.46
N ALA A 82 11.67 4.53 3.64
CA ALA A 82 11.12 4.81 4.97
C ALA A 82 10.66 3.54 5.70
N ARG A 83 10.20 2.51 4.96
CA ARG A 83 9.82 1.22 5.55
C ARG A 83 11.02 0.40 5.98
N ASP A 84 12.06 0.36 5.17
CA ASP A 84 13.30 -0.35 5.48
C ASP A 84 13.93 0.24 6.74
N GLU A 85 14.03 1.57 6.83
CA GLU A 85 14.51 2.27 8.05
C GLU A 85 13.64 1.93 9.28
N GLN A 86 12.31 1.91 9.10
CA GLN A 86 11.40 1.58 10.19
C GLN A 86 11.52 0.12 10.65
N LEU A 87 11.87 -0.80 9.74
CA LEU A 87 12.16 -2.20 10.06
C LEU A 87 13.47 -2.32 10.84
N GLU A 88 14.54 -1.66 10.38
CA GLU A 88 15.84 -1.64 11.03
C GLU A 88 15.74 -1.09 12.45
N SER A 89 15.06 0.05 12.63
CA SER A 89 14.82 0.65 13.95
C SER A 89 14.08 -0.30 14.90
N LYS A 90 13.12 -1.09 14.39
CA LYS A 90 12.42 -2.10 15.19
C LYS A 90 13.31 -3.27 15.57
N LEU A 91 14.21 -3.71 14.69
CA LEU A 91 15.16 -4.78 14.98
C LEU A 91 16.14 -4.36 16.07
N ASP A 92 16.67 -3.15 16.01
CA ASP A 92 17.59 -2.62 17.01
C ASP A 92 16.94 -2.47 18.40
N ALA A 93 15.63 -2.20 18.44
CA ALA A 93 14.88 -2.10 19.69
C ALA A 93 14.67 -3.47 20.38
N ILE A 94 14.84 -4.58 19.66
CA ILE A 94 14.76 -5.93 20.24
C ILE A 94 16.05 -6.20 21.02
N LYS A 95 16.01 -5.95 22.33
CA LYS A 95 17.06 -6.41 23.26
C LYS A 95 17.07 -7.95 23.26
N VAL A 96 18.05 -8.56 22.59
CA VAL A 96 18.26 -10.01 22.65
C VAL A 96 18.56 -10.40 24.11
N PRO A 97 17.72 -11.24 24.75
CA PRO A 97 17.96 -11.64 26.13
C PRO A 97 19.21 -12.50 26.21
N ARG A 98 20.16 -12.11 27.08
CA ARG A 98 21.49 -12.75 27.23
C ARG A 98 21.45 -14.23 27.67
N HIS A 99 20.28 -14.78 27.99
CA HIS A 99 20.11 -16.13 28.55
C HIS A 99 19.88 -17.22 27.48
N ALA A 100 19.79 -16.88 26.19
CA ALA A 100 19.56 -17.85 25.11
C ALA A 100 20.85 -18.47 24.51
N LEU A 101 22.04 -18.20 25.07
CA LEU A 101 23.33 -18.63 24.51
C LEU A 101 24.02 -19.77 25.28
N HIS A 102 23.41 -20.33 26.33
CA HIS A 102 23.96 -21.50 27.02
C HIS A 102 22.84 -22.37 27.60
N GLN A 103 22.42 -23.40 26.86
CA GLN A 103 22.21 -24.78 27.34
C GLN A 103 22.42 -25.74 26.18
#